data_AF-A0A7S3MSS4-F1
#
_entry.id   AF-A0A7S3MSS4-F1
#
_cell.length_a   1.000
_cell.length_b   1.000
_cell.length_c   1.000
_cell.angle_alpha   90.00
_cell.angle_beta   90.00
_cell.angle_gamma   90.00
#
_symmetry.space_group_name_H-M   'P 1'
#
loop_
_entity.id
_entity.type
_entity.pdbx_description
1 polymer ?
#
loop_
_entity_poly.entity_id
_entity_poly.type
_entity_poly.pdbx_seq_one_letter_code
_entity_poly.pdbx_strand_id
1 'polypeptide(L)'
;CIQPNAGQFGRRRLASGHMPRAGVVTAGIRLAGLKLERRPTFTVGQRVRVQRNIVFKHLPKLKDGFDAVGCEGTVIRTYDNAQISADRPIKVEFTEPCNWVAHFDPMELAAIGDPMAEQ
;
A
#
# COMPACT_ATOMS: atom_id res chain seq x y z
N CYS A 1 33.66 1.47 67.34
CA CYS A 1 34.79 0.53 67.47
C CYS A 1 34.56 -0.68 66.57
N ILE A 2 35.64 -1.40 66.23
CA ILE A 2 35.66 -2.75 65.60
C ILE A 2 35.36 -2.79 64.07
N GLN A 3 36.43 -2.75 63.28
CA GLN A 3 36.72 -3.74 62.21
C GLN A 3 37.33 -5.00 62.89
N PRO A 4 37.25 -6.24 62.36
CA PRO A 4 37.78 -6.68 61.05
C PRO A 4 36.76 -7.60 60.30
N ASN A 5 37.05 -8.49 59.32
CA ASN A 5 38.30 -9.01 58.75
C ASN A 5 38.13 -9.42 57.25
N ALA A 6 39.17 -10.01 56.65
CA ALA A 6 39.29 -10.33 55.23
C ALA A 6 38.60 -11.62 54.74
N GLY A 7 38.40 -11.70 53.41
CA GLY A 7 38.02 -12.93 52.69
C GLY A 7 38.47 -12.88 51.22
N GLN A 8 39.57 -13.56 50.89
CA GLN A 8 40.08 -13.64 49.51
C GLN A 8 39.16 -14.51 48.63
N PHE A 9 38.82 -14.04 47.43
CA PHE A 9 38.30 -14.91 46.37
C PHE A 9 38.92 -14.55 45.01
N GLY A 10 39.95 -15.32 44.62
CA GLY A 10 40.57 -15.21 43.31
C GLY A 10 39.61 -15.69 42.21
N ARG A 11 39.20 -14.77 41.31
CA ARG A 11 38.43 -15.14 40.11
C ARG A 11 39.39 -15.48 38.96
N ARG A 12 39.45 -16.76 38.61
CA ARG A 12 40.13 -17.25 37.40
C ARG A 12 39.49 -16.60 36.16
N ARG A 13 40.31 -16.05 35.25
CA ARG A 13 39.84 -15.65 33.92
C ARG A 13 39.49 -16.91 33.14
N LEU A 14 38.26 -17.00 32.63
CA LEU A 14 37.95 -17.92 31.53
C LEU A 14 38.26 -17.19 30.22
N ALA A 15 39.13 -17.78 29.40
CA ALA A 15 39.48 -17.22 28.11
C ALA A 15 38.30 -17.38 27.14
N SER A 16 38.03 -16.33 26.35
CA SER A 16 36.98 -16.34 25.35
C SER A 16 37.34 -17.26 24.19
N GLY A 17 36.72 -18.43 24.12
CA GLY A 17 36.76 -19.31 22.95
C GLY A 17 36.00 -18.67 21.78
N HIS A 18 36.72 -18.00 20.88
CA HIS A 18 36.14 -17.37 19.70
C HIS A 18 35.76 -18.43 18.66
N MET A 19 34.48 -18.81 18.64
CA MET A 19 33.91 -19.66 17.59
C MET A 19 33.95 -18.91 16.25
N PRO A 20 34.59 -19.42 15.18
CA PRO A 20 34.45 -18.84 13.86
C PRO A 20 33.00 -18.99 13.40
N ARG A 21 32.29 -17.87 13.24
CA ARG A 21 30.93 -17.86 12.70
C ARG A 21 30.93 -18.47 11.30
N ALA A 22 30.05 -19.43 11.07
CA ALA A 22 29.78 -19.95 9.73
C ALA A 22 29.48 -18.79 8.78
N GLY A 23 30.23 -18.72 7.69
CA GLY A 23 30.00 -17.73 6.64
C GLY A 23 28.64 -17.99 6.01
N VAL A 24 27.66 -17.16 6.32
CA VAL A 24 26.39 -17.15 5.61
C VAL A 24 26.72 -16.76 4.18
N VAL A 25 26.63 -17.73 3.27
CA VAL A 25 26.70 -17.46 1.83
C VAL A 25 25.50 -16.59 1.51
N THR A 26 25.74 -15.28 1.40
CA THR A 26 24.73 -14.34 0.93
C THR A 26 24.46 -14.68 -0.54
N ALA A 27 23.50 -15.57 -0.76
CA ALA A 27 22.93 -15.81 -2.06
C ALA A 27 22.40 -14.47 -2.57
N GLY A 28 23.18 -13.82 -3.42
CA GLY A 28 22.81 -12.55 -4.02
C GLY A 28 21.60 -12.79 -4.90
N ILE A 29 20.40 -12.60 -4.35
CA ILE A 29 19.14 -12.67 -5.08
C ILE A 29 19.17 -11.51 -6.08
N ARG A 30 19.72 -11.78 -7.26
CA ARG A 30 19.67 -10.89 -8.41
C ARG A 30 18.21 -10.87 -8.88
N LEU A 31 17.41 -9.98 -8.27
CA LEU A 31 16.06 -9.61 -8.71
C LEU A 31 16.13 -8.79 -10.02
N ALA A 32 16.85 -9.31 -11.00
CA ALA A 32 16.91 -8.76 -12.35
C ALA A 32 15.60 -9.13 -13.06
N GLY A 33 14.77 -8.12 -13.36
CA GLY A 33 13.59 -8.31 -14.21
C GLY A 33 12.24 -8.43 -13.50
N LEU A 34 12.13 -8.12 -12.20
CA LEU A 34 10.84 -7.68 -11.66
C LEU A 34 10.52 -6.30 -12.26
N LYS A 35 9.94 -6.32 -13.45
CA LYS A 35 9.39 -5.14 -14.11
C LYS A 35 8.28 -4.62 -13.19
N LEU A 36 8.58 -3.56 -12.45
CA LEU A 36 7.62 -2.88 -11.60
C LEU A 36 6.62 -2.19 -12.52
N GLU A 37 5.56 -2.92 -12.89
CA GLU A 37 4.46 -2.42 -13.70
C GLU A 37 3.93 -1.14 -13.04
N ARG A 38 4.21 0.00 -13.68
CA ARG A 38 3.79 1.31 -13.20
C ARG A 38 2.27 1.35 -13.30
N ARG A 39 1.59 1.07 -12.19
CA ARG A 39 0.14 1.27 -12.08
C ARG A 39 -0.17 2.72 -12.46
N PRO A 40 -1.23 2.99 -13.23
CA PRO A 40 -1.59 4.36 -13.58
C PRO A 40 -1.82 5.18 -12.31
N THR A 41 -1.22 6.36 -12.24
CA THR A 41 -1.38 7.26 -11.09
C THR A 41 -2.45 8.27 -11.42
N PHE A 42 -3.45 8.38 -10.56
CA PHE A 42 -4.53 9.36 -10.68
C PHE A 42 -4.35 10.48 -9.66
N THR A 43 -4.83 11.68 -9.97
CA THR A 43 -4.80 12.84 -9.07
C THR A 43 -6.19 13.17 -8.54
N VAL A 44 -6.26 13.77 -7.35
CA VAL A 44 -7.54 14.29 -6.81
C VAL A 44 -8.04 15.42 -7.72
N GLY A 45 -9.34 15.42 -8.01
CA GLY A 45 -9.99 16.31 -8.99
C GLY A 45 -10.02 15.75 -10.41
N GLN A 46 -9.29 14.68 -10.73
CA GLN A 46 -9.29 14.08 -12.06
C GLN A 46 -10.61 13.37 -12.37
N ARG A 47 -11.15 13.57 -13.57
CA ARG A 47 -12.28 12.79 -14.09
C ARG A 47 -11.82 11.42 -14.59
N VAL A 48 -12.58 10.40 -14.24
CA VAL A 48 -12.26 9.00 -14.53
C VAL A 48 -13.51 8.23 -14.98
N ARG A 49 -13.30 7.23 -15.84
CA ARG A 49 -14.30 6.26 -16.26
C ARG A 49 -14.00 4.91 -15.62
N VAL A 50 -15.03 4.20 -15.19
CA VAL A 50 -14.90 2.79 -14.84
C VAL A 50 -14.85 1.97 -16.14
N GLN A 51 -13.78 1.20 -16.34
CA GLN A 51 -13.54 0.41 -17.56
C GLN A 51 -13.72 -1.11 -17.36
N ARG A 52 -13.84 -1.59 -16.10
CA ARG A 52 -14.04 -3.01 -15.77
C ARG A 52 -15.41 -3.25 -15.14
N ASN A 53 -15.97 -4.43 -15.41
CA ASN A 53 -17.23 -4.88 -14.80
C ASN A 53 -17.06 -5.03 -13.29
N ILE A 54 -17.75 -4.18 -12.53
CA ILE A 54 -17.69 -4.14 -11.07
C ILE A 54 -19.11 -3.90 -10.56
N VAL A 55 -19.68 -4.94 -9.94
CA VAL A 55 -21.03 -4.90 -9.39
C VAL A 55 -20.99 -4.43 -7.94
N PHE A 56 -21.43 -3.21 -7.69
CA PHE A 56 -21.56 -2.66 -6.34
C PHE A 56 -22.93 -3.00 -5.73
N LYS A 57 -22.93 -3.60 -4.54
CA LYS A 57 -24.14 -3.97 -3.78
C LYS A 57 -24.46 -3.00 -2.63
N HIS A 58 -23.60 -2.01 -2.39
CA HIS A 58 -23.73 -1.04 -1.31
C HIS A 58 -24.38 0.28 -1.73
N LEU A 59 -24.85 0.39 -2.98
CA LEU A 59 -25.40 1.64 -3.50
C LEU A 59 -26.76 1.96 -2.86
N PRO A 60 -26.95 3.20 -2.37
CA PRO A 60 -28.27 3.62 -1.89
C PRO A 60 -29.27 3.58 -3.06
N LYS A 61 -30.44 2.97 -2.80
CA LYS A 61 -31.54 2.69 -3.76
C LYS A 61 -31.31 1.55 -4.77
N LEU A 62 -30.11 0.97 -4.88
CA LEU A 62 -29.78 -0.10 -5.85
C LEU A 62 -29.17 -1.31 -5.13
N LYS A 63 -30.01 -2.04 -4.38
CA LYS A 63 -29.58 -3.18 -3.54
C LYS A 63 -29.32 -4.47 -4.32
N ASP A 64 -29.95 -4.64 -5.48
CA ASP A 64 -29.84 -5.83 -6.33
C ASP A 64 -28.47 -5.95 -7.02
N GLY A 65 -27.67 -4.89 -6.97
CA GLY A 65 -26.36 -4.78 -7.60
C GLY A 65 -26.41 -3.81 -8.78
N PHE A 66 -25.41 -2.94 -8.86
CA PHE A 66 -25.24 -1.99 -9.96
C PHE A 66 -23.89 -2.21 -10.62
N ASP A 67 -23.89 -2.44 -11.93
CA ASP A 67 -22.67 -2.47 -12.74
C ASP A 67 -22.22 -1.04 -13.03
N ALA A 68 -21.04 -0.68 -12.54
CA ALA A 68 -20.48 0.65 -12.73
C ALA A 68 -19.78 0.87 -14.08
N VAL A 69 -19.73 -0.11 -14.98
CA VAL A 69 -19.05 0.03 -16.29
C VAL A 69 -19.55 1.25 -17.05
N GLY A 70 -18.58 2.04 -17.53
CA GLY A 70 -18.85 3.23 -18.31
C GLY A 70 -19.28 4.45 -17.51
N CYS A 71 -19.58 4.31 -16.20
CA CYS A 71 -19.86 5.45 -15.33
C CYS A 71 -18.65 6.37 -15.22
N GLU A 72 -18.93 7.67 -15.18
CA GLU A 72 -17.93 8.73 -15.05
C GLU A 72 -18.03 9.35 -13.65
N GLY A 73 -16.88 9.57 -13.02
CA GLY A 73 -16.79 10.14 -11.69
C GLY A 73 -15.52 10.97 -11.52
N THR A 74 -15.37 11.57 -10.35
CA THR A 74 -14.22 12.41 -9.98
C THR A 74 -13.46 11.76 -8.84
N VAL A 75 -12.13 11.68 -8.96
CA VAL A 75 -11.26 11.18 -7.90
C VAL A 75 -11.28 12.18 -6.74
N ILE A 76 -11.80 11.77 -5.58
CA ILE A 76 -11.87 12.62 -4.38
C ILE A 76 -10.74 12.34 -3.39
N ARG A 77 -10.12 11.16 -3.45
CA ARG A 77 -8.97 10.80 -2.60
C ARG A 77 -8.16 9.67 -3.21
N THR A 78 -6.85 9.72 -3.00
CA THR A 78 -5.92 8.63 -3.28
C THR A 78 -5.19 8.26 -2.00
N TYR A 79 -5.12 6.97 -1.70
CA TYR A 79 -4.34 6.44 -0.58
C TYR A 79 -3.01 5.89 -1.11
N ASP A 80 -1.89 6.34 -0.54
CA ASP A 80 -0.60 5.72 -0.79
C ASP A 80 -0.39 4.50 0.11
N ASN A 81 0.32 3.50 -0.44
CA ASN A 81 0.64 2.26 0.28
C ASN A 81 1.69 2.44 1.41
N ALA A 82 2.17 3.66 1.69
CA ALA A 82 3.12 3.87 2.79
C ALA A 82 2.42 3.96 4.16
N GLN A 83 1.11 4.23 4.19
CA GLN A 83 0.33 4.32 5.43
C GLN A 83 -0.77 3.25 5.56
N ILE A 84 -1.41 2.85 4.45
CA ILE A 84 -2.53 1.89 4.47
C ILE A 84 -2.43 0.97 3.25
N SER A 85 -2.33 -0.34 3.48
CA SER A 85 -2.35 -1.38 2.44
C SER A 85 -3.78 -1.61 1.92
N ALA A 86 -4.34 -0.62 1.23
CA ALA A 86 -5.66 -0.71 0.62
C ALA A 86 -5.55 -1.34 -0.79
N ASP A 87 -6.17 -2.51 -1.01
CA ASP A 87 -6.26 -3.16 -2.33
C ASP A 87 -6.88 -2.26 -3.42
N ARG A 88 -7.70 -1.28 -3.02
CA ARG A 88 -8.39 -0.33 -3.89
C ARG A 88 -8.10 1.11 -3.40
N PRO A 89 -6.95 1.69 -3.75
CA PRO A 89 -6.48 2.95 -3.16
C PRO A 89 -7.15 4.22 -3.70
N ILE A 90 -7.93 4.15 -4.79
CA ILE A 90 -8.54 5.34 -5.41
C ILE A 90 -10.00 5.43 -4.98
N LYS A 91 -10.36 6.53 -4.31
CA LYS A 91 -11.75 6.84 -3.93
C LYS A 91 -12.35 7.79 -4.96
N VAL A 92 -13.42 7.36 -5.62
CA VAL A 92 -14.11 8.10 -6.70
C VAL A 92 -15.55 8.38 -6.28
N GLU A 93 -15.99 9.62 -6.50
CA GLU A 93 -17.37 10.06 -6.34
C GLU A 93 -18.08 10.13 -7.69
N PHE A 94 -19.33 9.66 -7.74
CA PHE A 94 -20.20 9.63 -8.90
C PHE A 94 -21.51 10.33 -8.57
N THR A 95 -22.06 11.06 -9.54
CA THR A 95 -23.33 11.80 -9.40
C THR A 95 -24.52 11.03 -10.00
N GLU A 96 -24.26 10.15 -10.97
CA GLU A 96 -25.27 9.37 -11.69
C GLU A 96 -25.04 7.86 -11.52
N PRO A 97 -26.09 7.03 -11.43
CA PRO A 97 -27.52 7.38 -11.37
C PRO A 97 -27.98 7.93 -10.00
N CYS A 98 -27.08 7.99 -9.02
CA CYS A 98 -27.28 8.66 -7.74
C CYS A 98 -25.92 9.15 -7.21
N ASN A 99 -25.93 9.97 -6.15
CA ASN A 99 -24.67 10.31 -5.46
C ASN A 99 -24.15 9.07 -4.72
N TRP A 100 -23.04 8.50 -5.19
CA TRP A 100 -22.37 7.38 -4.54
C TRP A 100 -20.85 7.47 -4.64
N VAL A 101 -20.20 6.71 -3.77
CA VAL A 101 -18.74 6.70 -3.64
C VAL A 101 -18.27 5.26 -3.51
N ALA A 102 -17.19 4.92 -4.21
CA ALA A 102 -16.54 3.62 -4.06
C ALA A 102 -15.02 3.73 -4.19
N HIS A 103 -14.37 2.61 -3.90
CA HIS A 103 -12.93 2.43 -4.00
C HIS A 103 -12.59 1.54 -5.20
N PHE A 104 -11.55 1.92 -5.95
CA PHE A 104 -11.10 1.25 -7.17
C PHE A 104 -9.58 0.99 -7.11
N ASP A 105 -9.14 -0.07 -7.78
CA ASP A 105 -7.75 -0.23 -8.20
C ASP A 105 -7.49 0.63 -9.46
N PRO A 106 -6.29 1.22 -9.64
CA PRO A 106 -5.94 1.94 -10.85
C PRO A 106 -6.26 1.27 -12.19
N MET A 107 -6.17 -0.07 -12.27
CA MET A 107 -6.44 -0.82 -13.49
C MET A 107 -7.94 -0.97 -13.82
N GLU A 108 -8.82 -0.58 -12.89
CA GLU A 108 -10.27 -0.55 -13.06
C GLU A 108 -10.78 0.76 -13.67
N LEU A 109 -9.92 1.78 -13.73
CA LEU A 109 -10.24 3.14 -14.17
C LEU A 109 -9.47 3.52 -15.45
N ALA A 110 -10.09 4.40 -16.25
CA ALA A 110 -9.47 5.15 -17.33
C ALA A 110 -9.58 6.65 -17.03
N ALA A 111 -8.59 7.46 -17.39
CA ALA A 111 -8.71 8.91 -17.30
C ALA A 111 -9.65 9.44 -18.40
N ILE A 112 -10.50 10.43 -18.09
CA ILE A 112 -11.33 11.15 -19.07
C ILE A 112 -10.92 12.62 -19.09
N GLY A 113 -10.50 13.09 -20.25
CA GLY A 113 -10.06 14.47 -20.44
C GLY A 113 -8.59 14.68 -20.04
N ASP A 114 -7.87 15.38 -20.91
CA ASP A 114 -6.49 15.78 -20.65
C ASP A 114 -6.43 16.80 -19.51
N PRO A 115 -5.41 16.72 -18.63
CA PRO A 115 -5.14 17.75 -17.62
C PRO A 115 -4.59 19.07 -18.22
N MET A 116 -4.76 19.30 -19.53
CA MET A 116 -4.21 20.44 -20.29
C MET A 116 -5.17 20.94 -21.37
N ALA A 117 -6.43 21.21 -21.00
CA ALA A 117 -7.38 21.95 -21.81
C ALA A 117 -7.57 23.39 -21.28
N GLU A 118 -6.47 24.14 -21.16
CA GLU A 118 -6.47 25.59 -20.99
C GLU A 118 -5.56 26.21 -22.07
N GLN A 119 -5.92 27.42 -22.52
CA GLN A 119 -5.61 27.97 -23.86
C GLN A 119 -4.26 28.68 -23.97
#